data_AF-A0A2W2BFF5-F1
#
_entry.id   AF-A0A2W2BFF5-F1
#
_cell.length_a   1.000
_cell.length_b   1.000
_cell.length_c   1.000
_cell.angle_alpha   90.00
_cell.angle_beta   90.00
_cell.angle_gamma   90.00
#
_symmetry.space_group_name_H-M   'P 1'
#
loop_
_entity.id
_entity.type
_entity.pdbx_description
1 polymer ?
#
loop_
_entity_poly.entity_id
_entity_poly.type
_entity_poly.pdbx_seq_one_letter_code
_entity_poly.pdbx_strand_id
1 'polypeptide(L)'
;MGGCVATDRITVDGNRVGYMCRTEPINDLDSGWQFLAGDESQEYVDVADNSGVYDVNTIANYDPEIIPFLHFPIGSEFERDEVSGNLTQIR
;
A
#
# COMPACT_ATOMS: atom_id res chain seq x y z
N MET A 1 -0.02 11.68 -9.80
CA MET A 1 0.34 10.76 -8.71
C MET A 1 1.10 11.57 -7.67
N GLY A 2 0.91 11.23 -6.40
CA GLY A 2 1.45 11.95 -5.25
C GLY A 2 2.19 10.99 -4.31
N GLY A 3 2.40 11.41 -3.07
CA GLY A 3 2.94 10.58 -2.01
C GLY A 3 1.93 9.54 -1.51
N CYS A 4 2.44 8.47 -0.95
CA CYS A 4 1.70 7.42 -0.26
C CYS A 4 2.44 6.99 1.00
N VAL A 5 1.74 6.31 1.90
CA VAL A 5 2.37 5.60 3.01
C VAL A 5 2.70 4.17 2.59
N ALA A 6 3.88 3.68 2.91
CA ALA A 6 4.24 2.27 2.77
C ALA A 6 5.05 1.80 3.97
N THR A 7 4.88 0.54 4.36
CA THR A 7 5.63 -0.10 5.45
C THR A 7 7.02 -0.57 4.99
N ASP A 8 7.93 -0.67 5.95
CA ASP A 8 9.28 -1.18 5.74
C ASP A 8 9.30 -2.65 5.31
N ARG A 9 8.23 -3.41 5.58
CA ARG A 9 8.06 -4.75 5.01
C ARG A 9 8.17 -4.73 3.49
N ILE A 10 7.71 -3.67 2.83
CA ILE A 10 7.81 -3.51 1.37
C ILE A 10 9.16 -2.89 0.98
N THR A 11 9.50 -1.74 1.58
CA THR A 11 10.61 -0.90 1.09
C THR A 11 11.99 -1.34 1.58
N VAL A 12 12.06 -2.05 2.72
CA VAL A 12 13.29 -2.54 3.35
C VAL A 12 13.41 -4.05 3.18
N ASP A 13 12.39 -4.81 3.56
CA ASP A 13 12.45 -6.29 3.53
C ASP A 13 12.16 -6.87 2.14
N GLY A 14 11.63 -6.06 1.22
CA GLY A 14 11.37 -6.45 -0.16
C GLY A 14 10.15 -7.35 -0.35
N ASN A 15 9.21 -7.35 0.61
CA ASN A 15 7.95 -8.03 0.43
C ASN A 15 7.07 -7.31 -0.59
N ARG A 16 6.13 -8.07 -1.15
CA ARG A 16 5.13 -7.56 -2.07
C ARG A 16 4.03 -6.83 -1.30
N VAL A 17 3.24 -6.02 -2.00
CA VAL A 17 2.04 -5.42 -1.43
C VAL A 17 1.02 -6.54 -1.23
N GLY A 18 0.71 -6.86 0.03
CA GLY A 18 -0.33 -7.82 0.38
C GLY A 18 -1.65 -7.16 0.73
N TYR A 19 -1.64 -5.89 1.13
CA TYR A 19 -2.84 -5.09 1.36
C TYR A 19 -2.62 -3.65 0.89
N MET A 20 -3.64 -3.08 0.25
CA MET A 20 -3.62 -1.66 -0.11
C MET A 20 -5.00 -1.04 0.04
N CYS A 21 -5.04 0.17 0.59
CA CYS A 21 -6.27 0.93 0.73
C CYS A 21 -6.07 2.39 0.34
N ARG A 22 -7.16 3.02 -0.09
CA ARG A 22 -7.16 4.45 -0.42
C ARG A 22 -8.02 5.23 0.57
N THR A 23 -7.40 6.06 1.39
CA THR A 23 -8.09 6.95 2.33
C THR A 23 -8.18 8.38 1.79
N GLU A 24 -8.88 9.25 2.51
CA GLU A 24 -8.90 10.68 2.20
C GLU A 24 -7.45 11.23 2.27
N PRO A 25 -6.96 11.90 1.22
CA PRO A 25 -5.66 12.56 1.25
C PRO A 25 -5.55 13.59 2.36
N ILE A 26 -4.40 13.66 3.03
CA ILE A 26 -4.16 14.66 4.07
C ILE A 26 -3.84 16.06 3.49
N ASN A 27 -3.40 16.13 2.23
CA ASN A 27 -3.13 17.36 1.48
C ASN A 27 -3.04 17.07 -0.03
N ASP A 28 -2.85 18.12 -0.85
CA ASP A 28 -2.80 18.02 -2.32
C ASP A 28 -1.66 17.15 -2.87
N LEU A 29 -0.62 16.87 -2.06
CA LEU A 29 0.50 16.03 -2.45
C LEU A 29 0.28 14.56 -2.07
N ASP A 30 -0.63 14.26 -1.15
CA ASP A 30 -0.97 12.89 -0.75
C ASP A 30 -1.94 12.27 -1.77
N SER A 31 -1.66 11.05 -2.22
CA SER A 31 -2.57 10.32 -3.10
C SER A 31 -3.71 9.64 -2.34
N GLY A 32 -3.56 9.52 -1.02
CA GLY A 32 -4.40 8.75 -0.11
C GLY A 32 -4.09 7.25 -0.11
N TRP A 33 -3.07 6.79 -0.85
CA TRP A 33 -2.75 5.36 -0.88
C TRP A 33 -1.92 4.96 0.33
N GLN A 34 -2.24 3.80 0.89
CA GLN A 34 -1.47 3.15 1.93
C GLN A 34 -1.19 1.71 1.49
N PHE A 35 0.07 1.28 1.63
CA PHE A 35 0.55 -0.02 1.17
C PHE A 35 1.20 -0.79 2.31
N LEU A 36 0.74 -2.03 2.51
CA LEU A 36 1.21 -2.96 3.54
C LEU A 36 1.56 -4.30 2.88
N ALA A 37 2.48 -5.06 3.49
CA ALA A 37 2.80 -6.42 3.06
C ALA A 37 1.70 -7.43 3.42
N GLY A 38 0.78 -7.07 4.32
CA GLY A 38 -0.36 -7.87 4.73
C GLY A 38 -0.08 -8.81 5.91
N ASP A 39 1.20 -8.94 6.31
CA ASP A 39 1.63 -9.75 7.45
C ASP A 39 1.94 -8.91 8.72
N GLU A 40 1.80 -7.59 8.63
CA GLU A 40 2.02 -6.69 9.74
C GLU A 40 0.94 -6.85 10.83
N SER A 41 1.39 -6.94 12.09
CA SER A 41 0.49 -6.83 13.23
C SER A 41 0.11 -5.36 13.47
N GLN A 42 -0.99 -5.13 14.21
CA GLN A 42 -1.36 -3.77 14.64
C GLN A 42 -0.22 -3.08 15.41
N GLU A 43 0.43 -3.81 16.33
CA GLU A 43 1.57 -3.28 17.10
C GLU A 43 2.75 -2.86 16.20
N TYR A 44 2.94 -3.52 15.05
CA TYR A 44 3.96 -3.14 14.09
C TYR A 44 3.59 -1.86 13.34
N VAL A 45 2.35 -1.76 12.86
CA VAL A 45 1.84 -0.60 12.11
C VAL A 45 1.78 0.66 12.99
N ASP A 46 1.54 0.50 14.29
CA ASP A 46 1.46 1.63 15.24
C ASP A 46 2.82 2.29 15.53
N VAL A 47 3.94 1.67 15.14
CA VAL A 47 5.28 2.24 15.29
C VAL A 47 5.59 3.10 14.06
N ALA A 48 5.63 4.41 14.25
CA ALA A 48 5.85 5.37 13.16
C ALA A 48 7.10 5.08 12.31
N ASP A 49 8.19 4.61 12.94
CA ASP A 49 9.46 4.30 12.27
C ASP A 49 9.40 3.06 11.36
N ASN A 50 8.33 2.26 11.41
CA ASN A 50 8.12 1.10 10.53
C ASN A 50 7.43 1.46 9.20
N SER A 51 7.15 2.74 8.97
CA SER A 51 6.49 3.22 7.76
C SER A 51 7.07 4.55 7.31
N GLY A 52 6.92 4.85 6.02
CA GLY A 52 7.42 6.09 5.44
C GLY A 52 6.51 6.63 4.36
N VAL A 53 6.77 7.89 3.99
CA VAL A 53 6.12 8.53 2.84
C VAL A 53 7.01 8.37 1.61
N TYR A 54 6.44 7.80 0.56
CA TYR A 54 7.12 7.52 -0.71
C TYR A 54 6.29 8.04 -1.87
N ASP A 55 6.88 8.20 -3.05
CA ASP A 55 6.09 8.38 -4.27
C ASP A 55 5.35 7.07 -4.57
N VAL A 56 4.08 7.13 -4.97
CA VAL A 56 3.32 5.93 -5.38
C VAL A 56 4.05 5.16 -6.49
N ASN A 57 4.73 5.86 -7.39
CA ASN A 57 5.53 5.25 -8.43
C ASN A 57 6.70 4.43 -7.85
N THR A 58 7.29 4.85 -6.73
CA THR A 58 8.31 4.05 -6.04
C THR A 58 7.72 2.68 -5.67
N ILE A 59 6.56 2.65 -5.01
CA ILE A 59 5.93 1.39 -4.62
C ILE A 59 5.51 0.56 -5.83
N ALA A 60 5.01 1.18 -6.89
CA ALA A 60 4.70 0.49 -8.15
C ALA A 60 5.95 -0.12 -8.83
N ASN A 61 7.15 0.40 -8.58
CA ASN A 61 8.39 -0.24 -9.03
C ASN A 61 8.77 -1.46 -8.17
N TYR A 62 8.44 -1.46 -6.87
CA TYR A 62 8.62 -2.63 -6.01
C TYR A 62 7.61 -3.75 -6.32
N ASP A 63 6.34 -3.40 -6.54
CA ASP A 63 5.28 -4.36 -6.90
C ASP A 63 4.43 -3.85 -8.06
N PRO A 64 4.83 -4.12 -9.32
CA PRO A 64 4.11 -3.65 -10.51
C PRO A 64 2.67 -4.13 -10.63
N GLU A 65 2.28 -5.18 -9.90
CA GLU A 65 0.92 -5.71 -9.94
C GLU A 65 -0.11 -4.77 -9.30
N ILE A 66 0.30 -3.75 -8.54
CA ILE A 66 -0.63 -2.75 -8.01
C ILE A 66 -1.11 -1.75 -9.07
N ILE A 67 -0.37 -1.59 -10.17
CA ILE A 67 -0.58 -0.54 -11.18
C ILE A 67 -2.04 -0.51 -11.71
N PRO A 68 -2.68 -1.65 -12.02
CA PRO A 68 -4.07 -1.66 -12.48
C PRO A 68 -5.06 -1.08 -11.47
N PHE A 69 -4.73 -1.01 -10.18
CA PHE A 69 -5.65 -0.57 -9.12
C PHE A 69 -5.47 0.90 -8.71
N LEU A 70 -4.36 1.55 -9.11
CA LEU A 70 -4.01 2.90 -8.62
C LEU A 70 -4.99 4.02 -9.02
N HIS A 71 -5.92 3.74 -9.94
CA HIS A 71 -6.97 4.67 -10.38
C HIS A 71 -8.27 4.53 -9.59
N PHE A 72 -8.39 3.54 -8.70
CA PHE A 72 -9.59 3.30 -7.92
C PHE A 72 -9.89 4.43 -6.93
N PRO A 73 -11.17 4.69 -6.63
CA PRO A 73 -11.58 5.84 -5.83
C PRO A 73 -11.16 5.71 -4.36
N ILE A 74 -11.22 6.83 -3.65
CA ILE A 74 -11.11 6.85 -2.19
C ILE A 74 -12.16 5.90 -1.60
N GLY A 75 -11.76 5.16 -0.56
CA GLY A 75 -12.54 4.10 0.09
C GLY A 75 -12.31 2.69 -0.48
N SER A 76 -11.49 2.56 -1.53
CA SER A 76 -11.17 1.24 -2.11
C SER A 76 -10.16 0.49 -1.25
N GLU A 77 -10.38 -0.81 -1.09
CA GLU A 77 -9.49 -1.70 -0.33
C GLU A 77 -9.24 -3.00 -1.12
N PHE A 78 -7.99 -3.46 -1.10
CA PHE A 78 -7.56 -4.67 -1.81
C PHE A 78 -6.70 -5.53 -0.90
N GLU A 79 -6.83 -6.84 -1.06
CA GLU A 79 -6.03 -7.84 -0.37
C GLU A 79 -5.49 -8.85 -1.38
N ARG A 80 -4.24 -9.28 -1.17
CA ARG A 80 -3.58 -10.31 -1.96
C ARG A 80 -3.94 -11.66 -1.38
N ASP A 81 -4.62 -12.47 -2.18
CA ASP A 81 -4.99 -13.83 -1.80
C ASP A 81 -3.74 -14.72 -1.63
N GLU A 82 -3.63 -15.42 -0.50
CA GLU A 82 -2.43 -16.22 -0.17
C GLU A 82 -2.23 -17.41 -1.12
N VAL A 83 -3.31 -17.95 -1.68
CA VAL A 83 -3.26 -19.18 -2.51
C VAL A 83 -2.93 -18.84 -3.97
N SER A 84 -3.65 -17.88 -4.54
CA SER A 84 -3.52 -17.48 -5.94
C SER A 84 -2.48 -16.39 -6.16
N GLY A 85 -2.13 -15.66 -5.10
CA GLY A 85 -1.19 -14.54 -5.15
C GLY A 85 -1.77 -13.29 -5.84
N ASN A 86 -3.07 -13.24 -6.17
CA ASN A 86 -3.68 -12.12 -6.87
C ASN A 86 -4.25 -11.08 -5.91
N LEU A 87 -4.13 -9.80 -6.25
CA LEU A 87 -4.85 -8.72 -5.57
C LEU A 87 -6.33 -8.72 -5.97
N THR A 88 -7.22 -8.71 -4.98
CA THR A 88 -8.67 -8.68 -5.16
C THR A 88 -9.27 -7.55 -4.34
N GLN A 89 -10.29 -6.89 -4.90
CA GLN A 89 -10.98 -5.81 -4.20
C GLN A 89 -11.89 -6.40 -3.12
N ILE A 90 -11.74 -5.92 -1.89
CA ILE A 90 -12.54 -6.33 -0.74
C ILE A 90 -13.50 -5.23 -0.27
N ARG A 91 -13.30 -3.98 -0.74
CA ARG A 91 -14.21 -2.86 -0.53
C ARG A 91 -14.18 -1.85 -1.67
#